data_AF-A0A4R0R2B2-F1
#
_entry.id   AF-A0A4R0R2B2-F1
#
_cell.length_a   1.000
_cell.length_b   1.000
_cell.length_c   1.000
_cell.angle_alpha   90.00
_cell.angle_beta   90.00
_cell.angle_gamma   90.00
#
_symmetry.space_group_name_H-M   'P 1'
#
loop_
_entity.id
_entity.type
_entity.pdbx_description
1 polymer ?
#
loop_
_entity_poly.entity_id
_entity_poly.type
_entity_poly.pdbx_seq_one_letter_code
_entity_poly.pdbx_strand_id
1 'polypeptide(L)'
;MRLLLTGATGAGGLNIYRAALNDPSITSITLLLRSEMPSWAVLPANASEKTTTIIHFDFTSYPPEVASRLAQHDACIWALGISSNGVKEADYTRITYEYTMALVKALKEAGVGNDRPADKPFRFVYFSGAMADPTGKSGQMWARVKGKYDVP
;
A
#
# COMPACT_ATOMS: atom_id res chain seq x y z
N MET A 1 -7.94 -14.73 3.58
CA MET A 1 -6.73 -13.88 3.54
C MET A 1 -7.04 -12.54 4.16
N ARG A 2 -6.18 -12.07 5.08
CA ARG A 2 -6.19 -10.74 5.67
C ARG A 2 -5.38 -9.80 4.79
N LEU A 3 -6.03 -8.83 4.16
CA LEU A 3 -5.40 -7.88 3.24
C LEU A 3 -5.12 -6.55 3.94
N LEU A 4 -3.89 -6.06 3.84
CA LEU A 4 -3.55 -4.66 4.12
C LEU A 4 -3.64 -3.85 2.82
N LEU A 5 -4.37 -2.75 2.81
CA LEU A 5 -4.50 -1.88 1.64
C LEU A 5 -4.19 -0.42 1.98
N THR A 6 -3.30 0.18 1.21
CA THR A 6 -3.02 1.63 1.24
C THR A 6 -3.60 2.32 0.01
N GLY A 7 -3.85 3.63 0.09
CA GLY A 7 -4.29 4.41 -1.07
C GLY A 7 -5.72 4.13 -1.54
N ALA A 8 -6.58 3.54 -0.69
CA ALA A 8 -7.96 3.18 -1.04
C ALA A 8 -8.86 4.38 -1.40
N THR A 9 -8.45 5.61 -1.10
CA THR A 9 -9.15 6.85 -1.49
C THR A 9 -8.78 7.35 -2.89
N GLY A 10 -7.74 6.79 -3.52
CA GLY A 10 -7.35 7.12 -4.88
C GLY A 10 -8.15 6.35 -5.93
N ALA A 11 -8.11 6.79 -7.19
CA ALA A 11 -8.87 6.18 -8.29
C ALA A 11 -8.57 4.68 -8.48
N GLY A 12 -7.29 4.29 -8.46
CA GLY A 12 -6.89 2.87 -8.55
C GLY A 12 -7.22 2.10 -7.27
N GLY A 13 -6.80 2.64 -6.11
CA GLY A 13 -6.98 1.98 -4.82
C GLY A 13 -8.45 1.73 -4.45
N LEU A 14 -9.37 2.62 -4.80
CA LEU A 14 -10.80 2.42 -4.55
C LEU A 14 -11.36 1.22 -5.34
N ASN A 15 -10.92 1.03 -6.58
CA ASN A 15 -11.35 -0.10 -7.38
C ASN A 15 -10.74 -1.42 -6.87
N ILE A 16 -9.48 -1.40 -6.43
CA ILE A 16 -8.85 -2.52 -5.72
C ILE A 16 -9.64 -2.87 -4.46
N TYR A 17 -10.02 -1.86 -3.67
CA TYR A 17 -10.80 -2.06 -2.46
C TYR A 17 -12.16 -2.70 -2.76
N ARG A 18 -12.91 -2.20 -3.75
CA ARG A 18 -14.20 -2.77 -4.19
C ARG A 18 -14.06 -4.21 -4.67
N ALA A 19 -13.03 -4.51 -5.45
CA ALA A 19 -12.76 -5.89 -5.89
C ALA A 19 -12.48 -6.79 -4.68
N ALA A 20 -11.66 -6.33 -3.74
CA ALA A 20 -11.31 -7.09 -2.55
C ALA A 20 -12.51 -7.34 -1.62
N LEU A 21 -13.46 -6.41 -1.53
CA LEU A 21 -14.70 -6.60 -0.77
C LEU A 21 -15.54 -7.75 -1.32
N ASN A 22 -15.57 -7.93 -2.64
CA ASN A 22 -16.33 -8.98 -3.32
C ASN A 22 -15.59 -10.31 -3.44
N ASP A 23 -14.28 -10.34 -3.18
CA ASP A 23 -13.48 -11.57 -3.25
C ASP A 23 -13.69 -12.44 -1.99
N PRO A 24 -14.27 -13.64 -2.09
CA PRO A 24 -14.51 -14.52 -0.94
C PRO A 24 -13.24 -15.09 -0.31
N SER A 25 -12.11 -15.10 -1.04
CA SER A 25 -10.82 -15.55 -0.51
C SER A 25 -10.21 -14.53 0.46
N ILE A 26 -10.60 -13.26 0.34
CA ILE A 26 -10.26 -12.21 1.29
C ILE A 26 -11.28 -12.27 2.42
N THR A 27 -10.82 -12.36 3.66
CA THR A 27 -11.66 -12.54 4.85
C THR A 27 -11.74 -11.27 5.68
N SER A 28 -10.71 -10.43 5.62
CA SER A 28 -10.71 -9.09 6.22
C SER A 28 -9.78 -8.16 5.47
N ILE A 29 -10.08 -6.86 5.54
CA ILE A 29 -9.32 -5.79 4.91
C ILE A 29 -9.01 -4.75 5.98
N THR A 30 -7.73 -4.41 6.13
CA THR A 30 -7.30 -3.27 6.92
C THR A 30 -6.90 -2.15 5.98
N LEU A 31 -7.62 -1.04 6.04
CA LEU A 31 -7.25 0.18 5.33
C LEU A 31 -6.27 0.96 6.19
N LEU A 32 -5.09 1.27 5.66
CA LEU A 32 -4.15 2.18 6.28
C LEU A 32 -4.23 3.53 5.56
N LEU A 33 -4.88 4.50 6.22
CA LEU A 33 -5.27 5.78 5.62
C LEU A 33 -4.76 6.96 6.45
N ARG A 34 -4.71 8.15 5.84
CA ARG A 34 -4.46 9.42 6.54
C ARG A 34 -5.72 10.11 7.06
N SER A 35 -6.88 9.62 6.63
CA SER A 35 -8.19 10.17 6.95
C SER A 35 -9.23 9.06 6.82
N GLU A 36 -10.43 9.31 7.31
CA GLU A 36 -11.55 8.40 7.08
C GLU A 36 -11.87 8.22 5.59
N MET A 37 -12.57 7.14 5.27
CA MET A 37 -13.11 6.93 3.94
C MET A 37 -14.12 8.04 3.62
N PRO A 38 -13.98 8.73 2.48
CA PRO A 38 -14.83 9.86 2.17
C PRO A 38 -16.25 9.41 1.79
N SER A 39 -17.25 10.25 2.08
CA SER A 39 -18.66 9.94 1.84
C SER A 39 -19.03 9.71 0.37
N TRP A 40 -18.24 10.22 -0.57
CA TRP A 40 -18.44 9.98 -2.01
C TRP A 40 -18.03 8.57 -2.44
N ALA A 41 -17.26 7.84 -1.62
CA ALA A 41 -16.84 6.48 -1.94
C ALA A 41 -18.02 5.52 -1.83
N VAL A 42 -18.63 5.19 -2.98
CA VAL A 42 -19.68 4.17 -3.04
C VAL A 42 -19.07 2.79 -2.82
N LEU A 43 -19.51 2.08 -1.77
CA LEU A 43 -19.02 0.76 -1.36
C LEU A 43 -20.15 -0.28 -1.34
N PRO A 44 -19.84 -1.57 -1.58
CA PRO A 44 -20.74 -2.68 -1.31
C PRO A 44 -21.28 -2.69 0.14
N ALA A 45 -22.48 -3.26 0.34
CA ALA A 45 -23.14 -3.29 1.64
C ALA A 45 -22.34 -4.04 2.73
N ASN A 46 -21.57 -5.06 2.34
CA ASN A 46 -20.74 -5.84 3.26
C ASN A 46 -19.42 -5.14 3.67
N ALA A 47 -19.20 -3.88 3.25
CA ALA A 47 -17.94 -3.20 3.49
C ALA A 47 -17.59 -3.06 4.96
N SER A 48 -18.56 -2.71 5.80
CA SER A 48 -18.36 -2.54 7.25
C SER A 48 -18.06 -3.85 7.99
N GLU A 49 -18.50 -4.99 7.46
CA GLU A 49 -18.29 -6.31 8.10
C GLU A 49 -16.87 -6.82 7.87
N LYS A 50 -16.28 -6.47 6.71
CA LYS A 50 -14.98 -6.97 6.27
C LYS A 50 -13.84 -6.01 6.54
N THR A 51 -14.14 -4.74 6.86
CA THR A 51 -13.15 -3.67 6.85
C THR A 51 -12.92 -3.07 8.22
N THR A 52 -11.65 -2.92 8.54
CA THR A 52 -11.18 -2.07 9.65
C THR A 52 -10.26 -0.98 9.10
N THR A 53 -10.23 0.18 9.76
CA THR A 53 -9.40 1.30 9.35
C THR A 53 -8.39 1.64 10.44
N ILE A 54 -7.14 1.82 10.04
CA ILE A 54 -6.09 2.41 10.87
C ILE A 54 -5.77 3.77 10.27
N ILE A 55 -6.03 4.82 11.06
CA ILE A 55 -5.62 6.18 10.72
C ILE A 55 -4.17 6.37 11.16
N HIS A 56 -3.31 6.66 10.18
CA HIS A 56 -1.89 6.82 10.37
C HIS A 56 -1.44 8.04 9.55
N PHE A 57 -0.92 9.06 10.22
CA PHE A 57 -0.63 10.35 9.57
C PHE A 57 0.77 10.42 8.96
N ASP A 58 1.75 9.84 9.65
CA ASP A 58 3.17 9.90 9.26
C ASP A 58 3.67 8.56 8.73
N PHE A 59 3.66 8.39 7.41
CA PHE A 59 4.14 7.17 6.75
C PHE A 59 5.68 7.04 6.70
N THR A 60 6.42 7.96 7.33
CA THR A 60 7.88 7.82 7.46
C THR A 60 8.30 7.00 8.68
N SER A 61 7.39 6.77 9.63
CA SER A 61 7.66 6.04 10.86
C SER A 61 6.44 5.25 11.32
N TYR A 62 6.65 4.08 11.93
CA TYR A 62 5.56 3.22 12.39
C TYR A 62 5.77 2.89 13.87
N PRO A 63 4.83 3.26 14.75
CA PRO A 63 4.87 2.82 16.14
C PRO A 63 4.90 1.28 16.24
N PRO A 64 5.64 0.69 17.18
CA PRO A 64 5.79 -0.76 17.30
C PRO A 64 4.46 -1.52 17.36
N GLU A 65 3.46 -0.97 18.04
CA GLU A 65 2.11 -1.55 18.15
C GLU A 65 1.35 -1.52 16.82
N VAL A 66 1.54 -0.46 16.02
CA VAL A 66 0.96 -0.36 14.68
C VAL A 66 1.65 -1.36 13.76
N ALA A 67 2.99 -1.37 13.73
CA ALA A 67 3.77 -2.30 12.92
C ALA A 67 3.42 -3.76 13.23
N SER A 68 3.31 -4.12 14.50
CA SER A 68 2.93 -5.47 14.94
C SER A 68 1.55 -5.88 14.44
N ARG A 69 0.56 -4.97 14.48
CA ARG A 69 -0.78 -5.21 13.92
C ARG A 69 -0.74 -5.37 12.41
N LEU A 70 0.04 -4.55 11.71
CA LEU A 70 0.18 -4.62 10.26
C LEU A 70 0.90 -5.92 9.81
N ALA A 71 1.88 -6.40 10.57
CA ALA A 71 2.62 -7.64 10.29
C ALA A 71 1.76 -8.92 10.35
N GLN A 72 0.55 -8.85 10.93
CA GLN A 72 -0.38 -9.97 10.94
C GLN A 72 -1.04 -10.23 9.56
N HIS A 73 -0.94 -9.33 8.59
CA HIS A 73 -1.64 -9.51 7.30
C HIS A 73 -0.96 -10.56 6.41
N ASP A 74 -1.72 -11.19 5.50
CA ASP A 74 -1.16 -12.16 4.54
C ASP A 74 -0.65 -11.50 3.26
N ALA A 75 -1.20 -10.34 2.92
CA ALA A 75 -0.71 -9.55 1.82
C ALA A 75 -0.83 -8.05 2.13
N CYS A 76 0.01 -7.26 1.49
CA CYS A 76 -0.14 -5.82 1.40
C CYS A 76 -0.23 -5.42 -0.07
N ILE A 77 -1.27 -4.67 -0.42
CA ILE A 77 -1.31 -3.92 -1.67
C ILE A 77 -1.00 -2.46 -1.35
N TRP A 78 0.13 -2.00 -1.86
CA TRP A 78 0.56 -0.63 -1.74
C TRP A 78 0.09 0.17 -2.97
N ALA A 79 -1.06 0.82 -2.83
CA ALA A 79 -1.62 1.70 -3.86
C ALA A 79 -1.58 3.20 -3.46
N LEU A 80 -0.81 3.54 -2.41
CA LEU A 80 -0.54 4.91 -2.03
C LEU A 80 0.42 5.57 -3.03
N GLY A 81 0.02 6.72 -3.55
CA GLY A 81 0.84 7.55 -4.42
C GLY A 81 0.19 8.92 -4.65
N ILE A 82 0.89 9.76 -5.41
CA ILE A 82 0.40 11.09 -5.84
C ILE A 82 0.61 11.27 -7.34
N SER A 83 -0.11 12.22 -7.93
CA SER A 83 0.21 12.69 -9.29
C SER A 83 1.57 13.39 -9.29
N SER A 84 2.36 13.17 -10.35
CA SER A 84 3.61 13.89 -10.57
C SER A 84 3.40 15.32 -11.09
N ASN A 85 2.17 15.69 -11.46
CA ASN A 85 1.88 17.00 -12.03
C ASN A 85 2.06 18.10 -10.98
N GLY A 86 2.96 19.05 -11.27
CA GLY A 86 3.19 20.22 -10.43
C GLY A 86 3.89 19.96 -9.10
N VAL A 87 4.45 18.75 -8.88
CA VAL A 87 5.18 18.41 -7.65
C VAL A 87 6.68 18.34 -7.88
N LYS A 88 7.46 18.68 -6.86
CA LYS A 88 8.92 18.58 -6.90
C LYS A 88 9.35 17.11 -6.78
N GLU A 89 10.51 16.78 -7.36
CA GLU A 89 11.07 15.42 -7.32
C GLU A 89 11.28 14.91 -5.89
N ALA A 90 11.70 15.78 -4.97
CA ALA A 90 11.88 15.43 -3.56
C ALA A 90 10.55 15.02 -2.90
N ASP A 91 9.48 15.79 -3.08
CA ASP A 91 8.16 15.48 -2.52
C ASP A 91 7.57 14.21 -3.14
N TYR A 92 7.74 14.05 -4.46
CA TYR A 92 7.31 12.86 -5.17
C TYR A 92 8.09 11.62 -4.70
N THR A 93 9.40 11.73 -4.50
CA THR A 93 10.26 10.66 -3.97
C THR A 93 9.88 10.31 -2.55
N ARG A 94 9.64 11.28 -1.67
CA ARG A 94 9.23 11.04 -0.29
C ARG A 94 7.95 10.18 -0.23
N ILE A 95 6.93 10.56 -0.99
CA ILE A 95 5.63 9.87 -0.96
C ILE A 95 5.68 8.53 -1.71
N THR A 96 6.33 8.51 -2.88
CA THR A 96 6.28 7.35 -3.78
C THR A 96 7.33 6.30 -3.41
N TYR A 97 8.48 6.75 -2.89
CA TYR A 97 9.62 5.91 -2.52
C TYR A 97 9.72 5.65 -1.01
N GLU A 98 9.96 6.71 -0.24
CA GLU A 98 10.36 6.59 1.16
C GLU A 98 9.26 6.01 2.05
N TYR A 99 8.00 6.40 1.83
CA TYR A 99 6.86 5.88 2.58
C TYR A 99 6.71 4.35 2.45
N THR A 100 6.87 3.84 1.23
CA THR A 100 6.80 2.40 0.98
C THR A 100 7.94 1.69 1.71
N MET A 101 9.16 2.23 1.63
CA MET A 101 10.34 1.64 2.26
C MET A 101 10.24 1.66 3.79
N ALA A 102 9.67 2.72 4.36
CA ALA A 102 9.40 2.81 5.79
C ALA A 102 8.41 1.73 6.24
N LEU A 103 7.32 1.49 5.48
CA LEU A 103 6.39 0.39 5.79
C LEU A 103 7.10 -0.97 5.70
N VAL A 104 7.80 -1.23 4.60
CA VAL A 104 8.48 -2.52 4.36
C VAL A 104 9.47 -2.81 5.48
N LYS A 105 10.26 -1.81 5.89
CA LYS A 105 11.19 -1.92 7.01
C LYS A 105 10.45 -2.25 8.30
N ALA A 106 9.41 -1.48 8.65
CA ALA A 106 8.64 -1.69 9.88
C ALA A 106 7.97 -3.08 9.92
N LEU A 107 7.41 -3.54 8.81
CA LEU A 107 6.81 -4.87 8.72
C LEU A 107 7.85 -5.98 8.91
N LYS A 108 9.03 -5.83 8.30
CA LYS A 108 10.14 -6.78 8.46
C LYS A 108 10.64 -6.84 9.89
N GLU A 109 10.82 -5.69 10.54
CA GLU A 109 11.23 -5.59 11.94
C GLU A 109 10.17 -6.17 12.89
N ALA A 110 8.89 -6.01 12.55
CA ALA A 110 7.76 -6.64 13.25
C ALA A 110 7.58 -8.14 12.93
N GLY A 111 8.48 -8.75 12.16
CA GLY A 111 8.50 -10.18 11.90
C GLY A 111 7.52 -10.68 10.84
N VAL A 112 7.06 -9.82 9.92
CA VAL A 112 6.15 -10.25 8.85
C VAL A 112 6.73 -11.43 8.08
N GLY A 113 5.97 -12.51 7.98
CA GLY A 113 6.36 -13.68 7.20
C GLY A 113 7.36 -14.64 7.86
N ASN A 114 7.89 -14.34 9.05
CA ASN A 114 8.86 -15.22 9.73
C ASN A 114 8.29 -16.61 10.03
N ASP A 115 7.03 -16.68 10.48
CA ASP A 115 6.37 -17.92 10.89
C ASP A 115 5.43 -18.49 9.82
N ARG A 116 5.68 -18.16 8.54
CA ARG A 116 4.83 -18.61 7.43
C ARG A 116 5.39 -19.85 6.75
N PRO A 117 4.52 -20.81 6.36
CA PRO A 117 4.96 -21.93 5.56
C PRO A 117 5.35 -21.45 4.16
N ALA A 118 6.30 -22.16 3.52
CA ALA A 118 6.89 -21.77 2.26
C ALA A 118 5.88 -21.64 1.09
N ASP A 119 4.76 -22.36 1.16
CA ASP A 119 3.66 -22.32 0.18
C ASP A 119 2.73 -21.11 0.34
N LYS A 120 2.80 -20.41 1.49
CA LYS A 120 1.98 -19.25 1.80
C LYS A 120 2.83 -18.08 2.31
N PRO A 121 3.77 -17.56 1.51
CA PRO A 121 4.58 -16.41 1.90
C PRO A 121 3.70 -15.15 2.05
N PHE A 122 4.21 -14.18 2.81
CA PHE A 122 3.68 -12.83 2.76
C PHE A 122 3.87 -12.25 1.35
N ARG A 123 2.86 -11.58 0.81
CA ARG A 123 2.94 -10.95 -0.52
C ARG A 123 2.84 -9.45 -0.41
N PHE A 124 3.86 -8.74 -0.87
CA PHE A 124 3.84 -7.28 -1.03
C PHE A 124 3.67 -6.94 -2.50
N VAL A 125 2.57 -6.26 -2.84
CA VAL A 125 2.25 -5.84 -4.21
C VAL A 125 2.35 -4.32 -4.28
N TYR A 126 3.32 -3.82 -5.05
CA TYR A 126 3.50 -2.40 -5.30
C TYR A 126 2.75 -1.97 -6.58
N PHE A 127 1.84 -1.01 -6.47
CA PHE A 127 1.07 -0.51 -7.60
C PHE A 127 1.86 0.58 -8.36
N SER A 128 2.71 0.14 -9.29
CA SER A 128 3.58 0.99 -10.12
C SER A 128 2.82 1.63 -11.31
N GLY A 129 3.55 2.38 -12.15
CA GLY A 129 3.06 2.84 -13.46
C GLY A 129 3.71 2.04 -14.58
N ALA A 130 2.97 1.77 -15.66
CA ALA A 130 3.43 0.88 -16.75
C ALA A 130 4.74 1.30 -17.44
N MET A 131 5.12 2.58 -17.34
CA MET A 131 6.38 3.12 -17.89
C MET A 131 7.39 3.50 -16.80
N ALA A 132 7.33 2.85 -15.64
CA ALA A 132 8.41 2.93 -14.67
C ALA A 132 9.73 2.49 -15.33
N ASP A 133 10.81 3.22 -15.05
CA ASP A 133 12.10 3.01 -15.69
C ASP A 133 13.14 2.55 -14.66
N PRO A 134 13.40 1.24 -14.54
CA PRO A 134 14.38 0.70 -13.61
C PRO A 134 15.82 1.08 -13.96
N THR A 135 16.09 1.55 -15.18
CA THR A 135 17.43 2.01 -15.59
C THR A 135 17.78 3.37 -15.00
N GLY A 136 16.77 4.13 -14.55
CA GLY A 136 16.95 5.48 -14.01
C GLY A 136 17.36 6.54 -15.05
N LYS A 137 17.22 6.28 -16.34
CA LYS A 137 17.70 7.15 -17.44
C LYS A 137 16.60 7.99 -18.09
N SER A 138 15.33 7.70 -17.79
CA SER A 138 14.18 8.41 -18.34
C SER A 138 14.25 9.91 -18.06
N GLY A 139 13.90 10.74 -19.03
CA GLY A 139 13.73 12.18 -18.84
C GLY A 139 12.57 12.53 -17.89
N GLN A 140 11.64 11.59 -17.67
CA GLN A 140 10.50 11.77 -16.79
C GLN A 140 10.85 11.34 -15.36
N MET A 141 10.80 12.29 -14.43
CA MET A 141 11.11 12.07 -13.01
C MET A 141 10.29 10.94 -12.37
N TRP A 142 8.98 10.91 -12.63
CA TRP A 142 8.09 9.91 -12.03
C TRP A 142 8.47 8.48 -12.42
N ALA A 143 8.94 8.28 -13.66
CA ALA A 143 9.33 6.98 -14.20
C ALA A 143 10.59 6.47 -13.50
N ARG A 144 11.60 7.34 -13.31
CA ARG A 144 12.83 7.00 -12.58
C ARG A 144 12.54 6.65 -11.11
N VAL A 145 11.71 7.45 -10.43
CA VAL A 145 11.39 7.23 -9.02
C VAL A 145 10.63 5.93 -8.81
N LYS A 146 9.62 5.63 -9.65
CA LYS A 146 8.89 4.35 -9.59
C LYS A 146 9.74 3.15 -10.02
N GLY A 147 10.68 3.35 -10.94
CA GLY A 147 11.59 2.30 -11.40
C GLY A 147 12.53 1.77 -10.31
N LYS A 148 12.74 2.50 -9.20
CA LYS A 148 13.57 2.03 -8.07
C LYS A 148 13.05 0.73 -7.42
N TYR A 149 11.78 0.38 -7.65
CA TYR A 149 11.15 -0.84 -7.14
C TYR A 149 11.27 -2.03 -8.06
N ASP A 150 11.48 -1.77 -9.34
CA ASP A 150 11.51 -2.80 -10.37
C ASP A 150 12.97 -3.26 -10.45
N VAL A 151 13.25 -4.41 -9.85
CA VAL A 151 14.53 -5.09 -10.05
C VAL A 151 14.46 -5.77 -11.42
N PRO A 152 15.43 -5.58 -12.33
CA PRO A 152 15.47 -6.31 -13.59
C PRO A 152 15.60 -7.83 -13.39
#